data_AF-A0A2N3PR72-F1
#
_entry.id   AF-A0A2N3PR72-F1
#
_cell.length_a   1.000
_cell.length_b   1.000
_cell.length_c   1.000
_cell.angle_alpha   90.00
_cell.angle_beta   90.00
_cell.angle_gamma   90.00
#
_symmetry.space_group_name_H-M   'P 1'
#
loop_
_entity.id
_entity.type
_entity.pdbx_description
1 polymer ?
#
loop_
_entity_poly.entity_id
_entity_poly.type
_entity_poly.pdbx_seq_one_letter_code
_entity_poly.pdbx_strand_id
1 'polypeptide(L)'
;MLRILSLVLLISFLPGFAQAQRAPRGCFSAAEEKAEQIVRLGLRLREGARGCDGQPWNMHTQSLWDDIDQRFGARFAAQTNARKTAFQREFSDDADNRLEAWNGRIVFYFRNYPLSEVYCSGIKDMLEQVQKKGWAIVMRNATKGADEVRMDYRLCGK
;
A
#
# COMPACT_ATOMS: atom_id res chain seq x y z
N MET A 1 -11.46 -3.87 68.37
CA MET A 1 -10.96 -4.02 66.99
C MET A 1 -12.08 -4.63 66.16
N LEU A 2 -12.83 -3.79 65.43
CA LEU A 2 -14.01 -4.21 64.68
C LEU A 2 -13.92 -3.67 63.25
N ARG A 3 -14.00 -4.60 62.30
CA ARG A 3 -13.92 -4.41 60.84
C ARG A 3 -15.11 -3.59 60.35
N ILE A 4 -14.87 -2.57 59.52
CA ILE A 4 -15.92 -1.96 58.69
C ILE A 4 -15.45 -1.97 57.24
N LEU A 5 -16.19 -2.78 56.47
CA LEU A 5 -16.15 -2.93 55.03
C LEU A 5 -16.15 -1.57 54.31
N SER A 6 -15.29 -1.42 53.31
CA SER A 6 -15.47 -0.45 52.23
C SER A 6 -15.49 -1.22 50.92
N LEU A 7 -16.69 -1.60 50.49
CA LEU A 7 -16.97 -2.16 49.17
C LEU A 7 -17.96 -1.22 48.48
N VAL A 8 -17.44 -0.20 47.79
CA VAL A 8 -18.24 0.59 46.84
C VAL A 8 -17.71 0.27 45.46
N LEU A 9 -18.35 -0.73 44.86
CA LEU A 9 -18.15 -1.19 43.50
C LEU A 9 -18.80 -0.16 42.54
N LEU A 10 -18.04 0.83 42.11
CA LEU A 10 -18.43 1.72 41.01
C LEU A 10 -18.23 0.98 39.69
N ILE A 11 -19.27 0.26 39.26
CA ILE A 11 -19.36 -0.31 37.91
C ILE A 11 -19.52 0.86 36.93
N SER A 12 -18.41 1.26 36.32
CA SER A 12 -18.38 2.18 35.20
C SER A 12 -19.07 1.54 34.00
N PHE A 13 -20.35 1.87 33.78
CA PHE A 13 -21.01 1.69 32.50
C PHE A 13 -20.41 2.66 31.49
N LEU A 14 -19.28 2.29 30.89
CA LEU A 14 -18.87 2.86 29.62
C LEU A 14 -19.72 2.20 28.53
N PRO A 15 -20.59 2.94 27.81
CA PRO A 15 -21.18 2.41 26.60
C PRO A 15 -20.04 2.26 25.60
N GLY A 16 -19.55 1.02 25.46
CA GLY A 16 -18.72 0.65 24.33
C GLY A 16 -19.53 0.93 23.08
N PHE A 17 -19.16 1.97 22.34
CA PHE A 17 -19.58 2.16 20.97
C PHE A 17 -19.04 0.97 20.18
N ALA A 18 -19.78 -0.14 20.22
CA ALA A 18 -19.64 -1.20 19.24
C ALA A 18 -20.03 -0.57 17.90
N GLN A 19 -19.03 -0.05 17.18
CA GLN A 19 -19.20 0.32 15.78
C GLN A 19 -19.57 -0.99 15.08
N ALA A 20 -20.87 -1.20 14.86
CA ALA A 20 -21.36 -2.31 14.06
C ALA A 20 -20.60 -2.27 12.73
N GLN A 21 -19.74 -3.26 12.51
CA GLN A 21 -19.01 -3.40 11.27
C GLN A 21 -20.06 -3.53 10.17
N ARG A 22 -20.14 -2.51 9.32
CA ARG A 22 -21.05 -2.52 8.17
C ARG A 22 -20.72 -3.73 7.31
N ALA A 23 -21.75 -4.35 6.73
CA ALA A 23 -21.58 -5.47 5.81
C ALA A 23 -20.57 -5.13 4.69
N PRO A 24 -19.73 -6.09 4.27
CA PRO A 24 -18.82 -5.91 3.14
C PRO A 24 -19.58 -5.43 1.90
N ARG A 25 -19.05 -4.42 1.21
CA ARG A 25 -19.64 -3.84 0.00
C ARG A 25 -18.91 -4.29 -1.26
N GLY A 26 -17.75 -4.91 -1.13
CA GLY A 26 -16.91 -5.36 -2.25
C GLY A 26 -16.35 -4.19 -3.07
N CYS A 27 -16.12 -3.04 -2.44
CA CYS A 27 -15.58 -1.83 -3.09
C CYS A 27 -14.59 -1.10 -2.19
N PHE A 28 -13.69 -0.33 -2.79
CA PHE A 28 -12.77 0.54 -2.06
C PHE A 28 -13.31 1.96 -1.91
N SER A 29 -13.08 2.55 -0.73
CA SER A 29 -13.20 4.00 -0.55
C SER A 29 -12.07 4.74 -1.29
N ALA A 30 -12.21 6.06 -1.45
CA ALA A 30 -11.18 6.88 -2.09
C ALA A 30 -9.81 6.81 -1.37
N ALA A 31 -9.81 6.67 -0.05
CA ALA A 31 -8.57 6.51 0.73
C ALA A 31 -7.89 5.16 0.46
N GLU A 32 -8.69 4.11 0.24
CA GLU A 32 -8.19 2.76 -0.02
C GLU A 32 -7.73 2.59 -1.46
N GLU A 33 -8.45 3.20 -2.41
CA GLU A 33 -7.97 3.38 -3.79
C GLU A 33 -6.60 4.07 -3.78
N LYS A 34 -6.45 5.12 -2.96
CA LYS A 34 -5.18 5.83 -2.85
C LYS A 34 -4.07 4.96 -2.26
N ALA A 35 -4.37 4.17 -1.24
CA ALA A 35 -3.41 3.23 -0.66
C ALA A 35 -2.98 2.18 -1.69
N GLU A 36 -3.92 1.60 -2.43
CA GLU A 36 -3.64 0.65 -3.52
C GLU A 36 -2.75 1.25 -4.61
N GLN A 37 -3.05 2.46 -5.06
CA GLN A 37 -2.23 3.19 -6.03
C GLN A 37 -0.78 3.37 -5.55
N ILE A 38 -0.59 3.70 -4.27
CA ILE A 38 0.76 3.87 -3.70
C ILE A 38 1.47 2.51 -3.61
N VAL A 39 0.77 1.45 -3.19
CA VAL A 39 1.34 0.10 -3.14
C VAL A 39 1.79 -0.35 -4.52
N ARG A 40 0.96 -0.18 -5.56
CA ARG A 40 1.30 -0.53 -6.94
C ARG A 40 2.50 0.26 -7.47
N LEU A 41 2.56 1.57 -7.21
CA LEU A 41 3.72 2.38 -7.57
C LEU A 41 4.98 1.90 -6.86
N GLY A 42 4.91 1.60 -5.56
CA GLY A 42 6.03 1.05 -4.80
C GLY A 42 6.53 -0.27 -5.38
N LEU A 43 5.62 -1.20 -5.70
CA LEU A 43 5.97 -2.47 -6.35
C LEU A 43 6.61 -2.25 -7.72
N ARG A 44 6.08 -1.35 -8.55
CA ARG A 44 6.67 -0.98 -9.84
C ARG A 44 8.10 -0.49 -9.68
N LEU A 45 8.33 0.44 -8.76
CA LEU A 45 9.63 1.03 -8.53
C LEU A 45 10.63 0.00 -8.00
N ARG A 46 10.21 -0.85 -7.05
CA ARG A 46 11.04 -1.92 -6.51
C ARG A 46 11.44 -2.95 -7.56
N GLU A 47 10.47 -3.50 -8.30
CA GLU A 47 10.77 -4.53 -9.29
C GLU A 47 11.48 -3.95 -10.51
N GLY A 48 11.12 -2.73 -10.93
CA GLY A 48 11.80 -2.01 -11.99
C GLY A 48 13.25 -1.67 -11.63
N ALA A 49 13.51 -1.24 -10.40
CA ALA A 49 14.86 -0.96 -9.92
C ALA A 49 15.75 -2.20 -10.03
N ARG A 50 15.24 -3.35 -9.56
CA ARG A 50 15.95 -4.63 -9.64
C ARG A 50 16.21 -5.05 -11.09
N GLY A 51 15.21 -4.95 -11.97
CA GLY A 51 15.35 -5.34 -13.37
C GLY A 51 16.30 -4.45 -14.16
N CYS A 52 16.35 -3.15 -13.83
CA CYS A 52 17.16 -2.17 -14.53
C CYS A 52 18.58 -2.01 -13.99
N ASP A 53 18.91 -2.63 -12.85
CA ASP A 53 20.22 -2.51 -12.18
C ASP A 53 21.30 -3.35 -12.86
N GLY A 54 21.79 -2.86 -14.00
CA GLY A 54 22.85 -3.52 -14.75
C GLY A 54 23.04 -2.96 -16.15
N GLN A 55 24.17 -3.32 -16.78
CA GLN A 55 24.41 -3.04 -18.19
C GLN A 55 23.42 -3.86 -19.06
N PRO A 56 22.86 -3.30 -20.15
CA PRO A 56 23.16 -1.99 -20.73
C PRO A 56 22.25 -0.85 -20.24
N TRP A 57 21.44 -1.06 -19.21
CA TRP A 57 20.33 -0.15 -18.89
C TRP A 57 20.74 1.03 -18.00
N ASN A 58 20.76 0.83 -16.68
CA ASN A 58 21.04 1.90 -15.74
C ASN A 58 21.65 1.32 -14.46
N MET A 59 22.98 1.33 -14.39
CA MET A 59 23.68 0.88 -13.17
C MET A 59 23.26 1.71 -11.95
N HIS A 60 23.24 1.05 -10.78
CA HIS A 60 22.92 1.60 -9.46
C HIS A 60 21.45 2.00 -9.26
N THR A 61 20.54 1.56 -10.13
CA THR A 61 19.10 1.80 -9.94
C THR A 61 18.58 1.09 -8.69
N GLN A 62 19.09 -0.10 -8.36
CA GLN A 62 18.67 -0.82 -7.15
C GLN A 62 19.06 -0.05 -5.87
N SER A 63 20.27 0.51 -5.83
CA SER A 63 20.73 1.32 -4.68
C SER A 63 19.81 2.51 -4.41
N LEU A 64 19.28 3.15 -5.46
CA LEU A 64 18.33 4.26 -5.30
C LEU A 64 17.04 3.81 -4.62
N TRP A 65 16.54 2.62 -4.97
CA TRP A 65 15.38 2.04 -4.30
C TRP A 65 15.68 1.70 -2.84
N ASP A 66 16.82 1.10 -2.55
CA ASP A 66 17.20 0.71 -1.19
C ASP A 66 17.25 1.93 -0.24
N ASP A 67 17.82 3.05 -0.70
CA ASP A 67 17.82 4.32 0.05
C ASP A 67 16.39 4.85 0.31
N ILE A 68 15.52 4.74 -0.71
CA ILE A 68 14.13 5.16 -0.62
C ILE A 68 13.35 4.29 0.37
N ASP A 69 13.56 2.97 0.34
CA ASP A 69 12.91 2.03 1.26
C ASP A 69 13.42 2.24 2.69
N GLN A 70 14.71 2.50 2.87
CA GLN A 70 15.24 2.88 4.18
C GLN A 70 14.58 4.16 4.72
N ARG A 71 14.39 5.18 3.87
CA ARG A 71 13.82 6.48 4.28
C ARG A 71 12.31 6.47 4.45
N PHE A 72 11.59 5.75 3.59
CA PHE A 72 10.12 5.81 3.47
C PHE A 72 9.43 4.46 3.65
N GLY A 73 10.15 3.38 3.95
CA GLY A 73 9.62 2.02 4.08
C GLY A 73 8.48 1.92 5.09
N ALA A 74 8.56 2.62 6.23
CA ALA A 74 7.46 2.69 7.19
C ALA A 74 6.17 3.29 6.60
N ARG A 75 6.28 4.26 5.67
CA ARG A 75 5.12 4.85 4.98
C ARG A 75 4.56 3.90 3.94
N PHE A 76 5.41 3.20 3.18
CA PHE A 76 4.96 2.14 2.28
C PHE A 76 4.27 1.02 3.04
N ALA A 77 4.83 0.55 4.16
CA ALA A 77 4.23 -0.45 5.04
C ALA A 77 2.86 -0.01 5.56
N ALA A 78 2.71 1.26 5.96
CA ALA A 78 1.41 1.80 6.36
C ALA A 78 0.36 1.73 5.24
N GLN A 79 0.73 2.00 3.97
CA GLN A 79 -0.18 1.85 2.84
C GLN A 79 -0.51 0.38 2.54
N THR A 80 0.47 -0.51 2.64
CA THR A 80 0.25 -1.96 2.51
C THR A 80 -0.71 -2.47 3.59
N ASN A 81 -0.59 -2.01 4.83
CA ASN A 81 -1.50 -2.35 5.91
C ASN A 81 -2.91 -1.79 5.67
N ALA A 82 -3.02 -0.53 5.23
CA ALA A 82 -4.32 0.06 4.90
C ALA A 82 -5.04 -0.73 3.79
N ARG A 83 -4.30 -1.13 2.75
CA ARG A 83 -4.79 -2.03 1.70
C ARG A 83 -5.24 -3.38 2.27
N LYS A 84 -4.41 -4.03 3.10
CA LYS A 84 -4.76 -5.32 3.72
C LYS A 84 -6.06 -5.23 4.52
N THR A 85 -6.21 -4.19 5.34
CA THR A 85 -7.44 -3.94 6.10
C THR A 85 -8.65 -3.73 5.19
N ALA A 86 -8.49 -3.04 4.07
CA ALA A 86 -9.55 -2.86 3.08
C ALA A 86 -9.99 -4.22 2.49
N PHE A 87 -9.03 -5.08 2.12
CA PHE A 87 -9.33 -6.43 1.63
C PHE A 87 -10.06 -7.28 2.66
N GLN A 88 -9.59 -7.27 3.91
CA GLN A 88 -10.22 -8.00 5.02
C GLN A 88 -11.65 -7.54 5.29
N ARG A 89 -11.93 -6.24 5.13
CA ARG A 89 -13.26 -5.68 5.35
C ARG A 89 -14.21 -5.94 4.18
N GLU A 90 -13.74 -5.78 2.94
CA GLU A 90 -14.62 -5.74 1.77
C GLU A 90 -14.71 -7.09 1.05
N PHE A 91 -13.79 -8.03 1.31
CA PHE A 91 -13.71 -9.37 0.71
C PHE A 91 -13.40 -10.43 1.76
N SER A 92 -14.08 -10.38 2.92
CA SER A 92 -13.78 -11.18 4.11
C SER A 92 -13.84 -12.70 3.93
N ASP A 93 -14.57 -13.17 2.90
CA ASP A 93 -14.71 -14.58 2.55
C ASP A 93 -13.42 -15.20 1.97
N ASP A 94 -12.55 -14.39 1.36
CA ASP A 94 -11.33 -14.85 0.69
C ASP A 94 -10.22 -13.77 0.67
N ALA A 95 -10.15 -12.97 1.74
CA ALA A 95 -9.37 -11.73 1.75
C ALA A 95 -7.88 -11.95 1.47
N ASP A 96 -7.26 -12.92 2.14
CA ASP A 96 -5.83 -13.18 2.03
C ASP A 96 -5.46 -13.77 0.67
N ASN A 97 -6.22 -14.74 0.15
CA ASN A 97 -5.96 -15.30 -1.18
C ASN A 97 -6.15 -14.24 -2.28
N ARG A 98 -7.18 -13.40 -2.18
CA ARG A 98 -7.38 -12.29 -3.12
C ARG A 98 -6.22 -11.30 -3.06
N LEU A 99 -5.80 -10.91 -1.86
CA LEU A 99 -4.68 -9.99 -1.67
C LEU A 99 -3.38 -10.57 -2.26
N GLU A 100 -3.08 -11.83 -1.98
CA GLU A 100 -1.90 -12.52 -2.49
C GLU A 100 -1.95 -12.75 -4.00
N ALA A 101 -3.11 -13.10 -4.56
CA ALA A 101 -3.30 -13.19 -6.00
C ALA A 101 -3.00 -11.85 -6.69
N TRP A 102 -3.48 -10.74 -6.12
CA TRP A 102 -3.18 -9.41 -6.64
C TRP A 102 -1.70 -9.03 -6.48
N ASN A 103 -1.09 -9.30 -5.33
CA ASN A 103 0.35 -9.12 -5.12
C ASN A 103 1.16 -9.87 -6.17
N GLY A 104 0.87 -11.17 -6.32
CA GLY A 104 1.51 -12.05 -7.28
C GLY A 104 1.38 -11.53 -8.70
N ARG A 105 0.17 -11.15 -9.13
CA ARG A 105 -0.08 -10.60 -10.47
C ARG A 105 0.73 -9.33 -10.74
N ILE A 106 0.73 -8.38 -9.79
CA ILE A 106 1.44 -7.09 -9.96
C ILE A 106 2.95 -7.29 -9.98
N VAL A 107 3.50 -8.07 -9.04
CA VAL A 107 4.93 -8.38 -8.96
C VAL A 107 5.37 -9.15 -10.21
N PHE A 108 4.61 -10.16 -10.62
CA PHE A 108 4.90 -10.93 -11.82
C PHE A 108 4.89 -10.03 -13.06
N TYR A 109 3.90 -9.15 -13.20
CA TYR A 109 3.83 -8.20 -14.31
C TYR A 109 5.08 -7.33 -14.40
N PHE A 110 5.50 -6.69 -13.31
CA PHE A 110 6.67 -5.80 -13.34
C PHE A 110 8.00 -6.54 -13.47
N ARG A 111 8.12 -7.76 -12.95
CA ARG A 111 9.31 -8.60 -13.15
C ARG A 111 9.51 -9.04 -14.60
N ASN A 112 8.41 -9.23 -15.32
CA ASN A 112 8.43 -9.67 -16.72
C ASN A 112 8.17 -8.53 -17.70
N TYR A 113 8.15 -7.28 -17.24
CA TYR A 113 7.97 -6.14 -18.10
C TYR A 113 9.18 -6.01 -19.03
N PRO A 114 9.01 -5.87 -20.36
CA PRO A 114 10.12 -5.76 -21.29
C PRO A 114 11.04 -4.58 -20.93
N LEU A 115 12.31 -4.89 -20.63
CA LEU A 115 13.30 -3.87 -20.30
C LEU A 115 13.73 -3.13 -21.58
N SER A 116 13.89 -1.83 -21.45
CA SER A 116 14.38 -0.93 -22.49
C SER A 116 15.05 0.26 -21.82
N GLU A 117 15.87 0.99 -22.58
CA GLU A 117 16.49 2.22 -22.11
C GLU A 117 15.42 3.21 -21.61
N VAL A 118 14.35 3.41 -22.39
CA VAL A 118 13.25 4.33 -22.02
C VAL A 118 12.58 3.91 -20.71
N TYR A 119 12.25 2.62 -20.55
CA TYR A 119 11.63 2.14 -19.31
C TYR A 119 12.57 2.33 -18.12
N CYS A 120 13.82 1.90 -18.25
CA CYS A 120 14.78 1.92 -17.16
C CYS A 120 15.20 3.34 -16.76
N SER A 121 15.36 4.24 -17.73
CA SER A 121 15.60 5.66 -17.44
C SER A 121 14.39 6.27 -16.74
N GLY A 122 13.17 5.92 -17.15
CA GLY A 122 11.95 6.35 -16.46
C GLY A 122 11.83 5.85 -15.01
N ILE A 123 12.28 4.63 -14.72
CA ILE A 123 12.36 4.12 -13.33
C ILE A 123 13.38 4.92 -12.53
N LYS A 124 14.61 5.07 -13.06
CA LYS A 124 15.69 5.80 -12.40
C LYS A 124 15.31 7.25 -12.12
N ASP A 125 14.80 7.97 -13.12
CA ASP A 125 14.32 9.36 -12.99
C ASP A 125 13.25 9.51 -11.90
N MET A 126 12.37 8.51 -11.77
CA MET A 126 11.35 8.54 -10.72
C MET A 126 11.98 8.35 -9.34
N LEU A 127 12.90 7.40 -9.18
CA LEU A 127 13.61 7.17 -7.92
C LEU A 127 14.41 8.41 -7.51
N GLU A 128 15.18 9.00 -8.43
CA GLU A 128 15.94 10.24 -8.17
C GLU A 128 15.02 11.41 -7.77
N GLN A 129 13.86 11.54 -8.43
CA GLN A 129 12.87 12.54 -8.02
C GLN A 129 12.31 12.29 -6.62
N VAL A 130 12.07 11.03 -6.24
CA VAL A 130 11.63 10.67 -4.89
C VAL A 130 12.72 10.97 -3.86
N GLN A 131 14.00 10.70 -4.15
CA GLN A 131 15.10 11.07 -3.26
C GLN A 131 15.16 12.60 -3.06
N LYS A 132 15.11 13.36 -4.16
CA LYS A 132 15.24 14.82 -4.16
C LYS A 132 14.05 15.55 -3.52
N LYS A 133 12.82 15.14 -3.84
CA LYS A 133 11.59 15.87 -3.50
C LYS A 133 10.74 15.15 -2.44
N GLY A 134 11.12 13.94 -2.06
CA GLY A 134 10.51 13.16 -0.99
C GLY A 134 9.13 12.59 -1.31
N TRP A 135 8.43 12.20 -0.24
CA TRP A 135 7.16 11.46 -0.29
C TRP A 135 6.04 12.13 -1.09
N ALA A 136 6.03 13.47 -1.19
CA ALA A 136 5.03 14.18 -1.98
C ALA A 136 5.04 13.76 -3.47
N ILE A 137 6.21 13.38 -4.00
CA ILE A 137 6.34 12.85 -5.37
C ILE A 137 5.75 11.45 -5.48
N VAL A 138 5.91 10.60 -4.47
CA VAL A 138 5.26 9.28 -4.42
C VAL A 138 3.75 9.47 -4.47
N MET A 139 3.21 10.32 -3.60
CA MET A 139 1.78 10.60 -3.56
C MET A 139 1.25 11.16 -4.88
N ARG A 140 1.98 12.08 -5.53
CA ARG A 140 1.58 12.66 -6.82
C ARG A 140 1.63 11.64 -7.95
N ASN A 141 2.67 10.81 -8.02
CA ASN A 141 2.81 9.86 -9.13
C ASN A 141 1.92 8.63 -8.97
N ALA A 142 1.54 8.26 -7.74
CA ALA A 142 0.61 7.17 -7.50
C ALA A 142 -0.74 7.39 -8.21
N THR A 143 -1.22 8.63 -8.32
CA THR A 143 -2.49 8.92 -9.02
C THR A 143 -2.43 8.68 -10.53
N LYS A 144 -1.23 8.62 -11.13
CA LYS A 144 -1.10 8.35 -12.57
C LYS A 144 -1.47 6.91 -12.92
N GLY A 145 -1.41 5.99 -11.94
CA GLY A 145 -1.91 4.62 -12.06
C GLY A 145 -3.36 4.45 -11.62
N ALA A 146 -4.14 5.53 -11.51
CA ALA A 146 -5.52 5.47 -11.02
C ALA A 146 -6.43 4.59 -11.88
N ASP A 147 -6.23 4.59 -13.19
CA ASP A 147 -7.10 3.85 -14.11
C ASP A 147 -6.89 2.34 -13.98
N GLU A 148 -5.65 1.88 -13.77
CA GLU A 148 -5.34 0.47 -13.52
C GLU A 148 -6.04 -0.06 -12.26
N VAL A 149 -6.06 0.74 -11.19
CA VAL A 149 -6.76 0.38 -9.93
C VAL A 149 -8.27 0.34 -10.13
N ARG A 150 -8.83 1.28 -10.88
CA ARG A 150 -10.28 1.36 -11.14
C ARG A 150 -10.79 0.27 -12.07
N MET A 151 -9.95 -0.25 -12.96
CA MET A 151 -10.29 -1.41 -13.78
C MET A 151 -10.35 -2.70 -12.96
N ASP A 152 -9.49 -2.81 -11.94
CA ASP A 152 -9.36 -4.03 -11.13
C ASP A 152 -10.31 -4.05 -9.92
N TYR A 153 -10.69 -2.89 -9.38
CA TYR A 153 -11.58 -2.79 -8.21
C TYR A 153 -12.69 -1.75 -8.37
N ARG A 154 -13.85 -2.05 -7.79
CA ARG A 154 -14.96 -1.10 -7.69
C ARG A 154 -14.67 -0.02 -6.65
N LEU A 155 -15.09 1.21 -6.94
CA LEU A 155 -15.10 2.31 -5.97
C LEU A 155 -16.46 2.45 -5.32
N CYS A 156 -16.49 2.68 -4.01
CA CYS A 156 -17.75 2.86 -3.31
C CYS A 156 -18.40 4.20 -3.70
N GLY A 157 -19.66 4.16 -4.12
CA GLY A 157 -20.44 5.35 -4.46
C GLY A 157 -20.15 5.91 -5.87
N LYS A 158 -19.55 5.10 -6.75
CA LYS A 158 -19.43 5.38 -8.18
C LYS A 158 -19.94 4.20 -9.01
#